data_AF-A0A931RJF4-F1
#
_entry.id   AF-A0A931RJF4-F1
#
_cell.length_a   1.000
_cell.length_b   1.000
_cell.length_c   1.000
_cell.angle_alpha   90.00
_cell.angle_beta   90.00
_cell.angle_gamma   90.00
#
_symmetry.space_group_name_H-M   'P 1'
#
loop_
_entity.id
_entity.type
_entity.pdbx_description
1 polymer ?
#
loop_
_entity_poly.entity_id
_entity_poly.type
_entity_poly.pdbx_seq_one_letter_code
_entity_poly.pdbx_strand_id
1 'polypeptide(L)'
;MSPRCTSGTSYARKKILVPNVKQFASHLKIREDGKRRIYDGWAAQKAITAPQTNLPKKIIKTSRHGEGDIKRFIQNIEWKNLWHFGKKPLVITLIVLTIILAVIPPITYLTFVWDLGSKESIITKKSAGILLLDRNNQPFFSFYEARGKKNISFDMIPQYTKQAVIATEDKDFYKHPGLSARGIIRALLVDITKEEISQGGSTITQQLVKNTLLSQDRNLLRKYQEAVLALEVDRRFSKDDILEMYLNTVYFGEGSFGIENAAETYFDKPAMKLTLAESALLAGLLPAPSAYSPISGDKEMALRRQKLVLEQMKKLGIITQDQQLLAEQEKLQFAPQETGLNVTAPHFALMVKDELIKKYGEQKVARSGYVIQTTIDLKLQKSAEKIVKDQVGRLAQNNVGNGAAIVMNPRTGEILTLVGSNDWQDEKQGKINMVLSPRQPGSSFKPIVYAKAFDQRIVTPATIIEDKPVTFPDGYKPKNYDGKYHGNIPVRFALANSLNIPAVLVLERVGVRNAADMANRLGITTIKDPSIYGLSMVLGSVEVPLIELTGAYGAFANGGNKVTPSSILTVTDKRGNIIYKYQQQTNRVLDPAVAYLITDILSDNKARADTFGSALTISRTAAVKTGTTD
;
A
#
# COMPACT_ATOMS: atom_id res chain seq x y z
N MET A 1 11.56 -36.11 59.21
CA MET A 1 12.24 -37.42 59.06
C MET A 1 12.28 -37.80 57.59
N SER A 2 13.31 -38.53 57.16
CA SER A 2 13.48 -39.11 55.80
C SER A 2 13.87 -40.60 55.97
N PRO A 3 13.67 -41.51 54.99
CA PRO A 3 14.53 -41.65 53.77
C PRO A 3 13.68 -41.65 52.45
N ARG A 4 14.19 -41.59 51.19
CA ARG A 4 15.26 -42.30 50.42
C ARG A 4 14.94 -43.80 50.14
N CYS A 5 15.38 -44.49 49.06
CA CYS A 5 16.43 -44.20 48.07
C CYS A 5 15.98 -44.03 46.58
N THR A 6 16.72 -44.57 45.60
CA THR A 6 17.14 -43.76 44.41
C THR A 6 17.62 -44.54 43.16
N SER A 7 17.16 -44.16 41.96
CA SER A 7 17.81 -44.31 40.61
C SER A 7 17.03 -43.44 39.59
N GLY A 8 17.51 -42.98 38.42
CA GLY A 8 18.79 -43.05 37.69
C GLY A 8 18.51 -43.07 36.16
N THR A 9 19.18 -42.36 35.23
CA THR A 9 20.37 -41.48 35.27
C THR A 9 20.44 -40.52 34.05
N SER A 10 21.18 -39.41 34.21
CA SER A 10 21.89 -38.60 33.20
C SER A 10 21.17 -37.64 32.21
N TYR A 11 21.91 -36.58 31.86
CA TYR A 11 21.59 -35.44 30.99
C TYR A 11 22.33 -35.53 29.65
N ALA A 12 21.83 -34.83 28.61
CA ALA A 12 22.64 -33.90 27.82
C ALA A 12 21.76 -32.96 26.95
N ARG A 13 21.98 -31.64 27.01
CA ARG A 13 21.47 -30.67 26.01
C ARG A 13 22.55 -30.40 24.96
N LYS A 14 22.19 -30.23 23.69
CA LYS A 14 23.09 -29.66 22.67
C LYS A 14 22.60 -28.28 22.21
N LYS A 15 23.51 -27.30 22.23
CA LYS A 15 23.35 -26.00 21.54
C LYS A 15 23.60 -26.19 20.04
N ILE A 16 22.99 -25.33 19.23
CA ILE A 16 23.33 -25.15 17.81
C ILE A 16 24.27 -23.94 17.70
N LEU A 17 25.35 -24.09 16.93
CA LEU A 17 26.17 -22.97 16.43
C LEU A 17 26.83 -23.37 15.10
N VAL A 18 27.25 -22.38 14.32
CA VAL A 18 27.54 -22.47 12.88
C VAL A 18 29.04 -22.54 12.61
N PRO A 19 29.46 -23.22 11.53
CA PRO A 19 30.52 -22.68 10.68
C PRO A 19 30.08 -22.56 9.20
N ASN A 20 30.82 -21.74 8.45
CA ASN A 20 30.59 -21.37 7.04
C ASN A 20 31.86 -21.72 6.22
N VAL A 21 31.89 -21.36 4.92
CA VAL A 21 33.04 -21.32 3.97
C VAL A 21 33.15 -22.48 2.95
N LYS A 22 32.77 -22.13 1.71
CA LYS A 22 33.37 -22.41 0.36
C LYS A 22 33.97 -23.78 -0.05
N GLN A 23 33.72 -24.09 -1.34
CA GLN A 23 34.44 -25.03 -2.24
C GLN A 23 34.28 -26.52 -1.88
N PHE A 24 34.09 -27.46 -2.82
CA PHE A 24 34.68 -27.60 -4.16
C PHE A 24 33.67 -27.91 -5.29
N ALA A 25 34.15 -28.06 -6.53
CA ALA A 25 33.34 -28.30 -7.74
C ALA A 25 33.54 -29.72 -8.33
N SER A 26 32.57 -30.21 -9.12
CA SER A 26 32.78 -31.04 -10.33
C SER A 26 31.44 -31.50 -10.96
N HIS A 27 31.50 -32.10 -12.17
CA HIS A 27 30.40 -32.76 -12.92
C HIS A 27 29.28 -31.83 -13.41
N LEU A 28 29.28 -31.39 -14.67
CA LEU A 28 29.11 -32.25 -15.85
C LEU A 28 29.97 -31.83 -17.06
N LYS A 29 30.37 -32.79 -17.90
CA LYS A 29 31.15 -32.54 -19.13
C LYS A 29 30.24 -32.33 -20.34
N ILE A 30 30.68 -31.44 -21.22
CA ILE A 30 30.16 -31.19 -22.56
C ILE A 30 30.32 -32.44 -23.44
N ARG A 31 29.32 -32.71 -24.30
CA ARG A 31 29.56 -33.11 -25.70
C ARG A 31 28.59 -32.38 -26.61
N GLU A 32 29.12 -31.74 -27.64
CA GLU A 32 28.40 -31.21 -28.79
C GLU A 32 28.16 -32.34 -29.80
N ASP A 33 27.19 -32.17 -30.72
CA ASP A 33 27.43 -32.33 -32.16
C ASP A 33 26.17 -32.05 -33.01
N GLY A 34 26.35 -31.89 -34.33
CA GLY A 34 25.29 -32.14 -35.34
C GLY A 34 24.51 -30.93 -35.88
N LYS A 35 24.76 -30.57 -37.15
CA LYS A 35 24.02 -29.54 -37.91
C LYS A 35 23.04 -30.16 -38.94
N ARG A 36 22.10 -29.33 -39.42
CA ARG A 36 21.52 -29.21 -40.80
C ARG A 36 20.15 -29.84 -41.17
N ARG A 37 19.39 -29.00 -41.92
CA ARG A 37 18.40 -29.27 -43.02
C ARG A 37 16.97 -29.74 -42.65
N ILE A 38 15.91 -29.55 -43.48
CA ILE A 38 15.44 -28.44 -44.40
C ILE A 38 14.06 -28.83 -45.01
N TYR A 39 13.14 -27.86 -45.32
CA TYR A 39 11.90 -27.96 -46.16
C TYR A 39 10.78 -28.98 -45.74
N ASP A 40 9.51 -28.96 -46.19
CA ASP A 40 8.64 -27.95 -46.88
C ASP A 40 7.11 -28.26 -46.69
N GLY A 41 6.22 -27.35 -47.15
CA GLY A 41 4.76 -27.57 -47.32
C GLY A 41 3.89 -26.35 -46.95
N TRP A 42 3.18 -25.58 -47.80
CA TRP A 42 2.21 -25.80 -48.91
C TRP A 42 0.87 -26.45 -48.51
N ALA A 43 -0.33 -26.05 -49.01
CA ALA A 43 -0.83 -24.81 -49.66
C ALA A 43 -2.38 -24.89 -49.92
N ALA A 44 -2.99 -23.81 -50.44
CA ALA A 44 -4.28 -23.78 -51.18
C ALA A 44 -5.59 -24.09 -50.39
N GLN A 45 -6.84 -23.80 -50.82
CA GLN A 45 -7.51 -22.91 -51.81
C GLN A 45 -9.02 -22.81 -51.36
N LYS A 46 -9.96 -22.00 -51.89
CA LYS A 46 -10.04 -21.09 -53.06
C LYS A 46 -10.95 -19.87 -52.75
N ALA A 47 -11.51 -19.22 -53.78
CA ALA A 47 -12.32 -17.99 -53.79
C ALA A 47 -13.58 -18.13 -54.68
N ILE A 48 -14.61 -17.29 -54.47
CA ILE A 48 -15.74 -16.96 -55.39
C ILE A 48 -16.02 -15.42 -55.31
N THR A 49 -16.88 -14.87 -56.19
CA THR A 49 -16.80 -13.53 -56.82
C THR A 49 -17.62 -12.36 -56.22
N ALA A 50 -17.37 -11.15 -56.77
CA ALA A 50 -17.96 -9.84 -56.43
C ALA A 50 -19.34 -9.56 -57.13
N PRO A 51 -20.01 -8.39 -56.96
CA PRO A 51 -19.55 -7.08 -57.48
C PRO A 51 -19.65 -5.89 -56.49
N GLN A 52 -19.53 -4.64 -56.98
CA GLN A 52 -19.19 -3.41 -56.22
C GLN A 52 -20.33 -2.42 -55.98
N THR A 53 -20.22 -1.61 -54.91
CA THR A 53 -20.63 -0.18 -54.90
C THR A 53 -19.67 0.69 -54.05
N ASN A 54 -19.41 1.91 -54.53
CA ASN A 54 -18.62 2.99 -53.91
C ASN A 54 -19.28 3.55 -52.61
N LEU A 55 -18.66 4.31 -51.68
CA LEU A 55 -17.28 4.78 -51.37
C LEU A 55 -17.26 5.30 -49.89
N PRO A 56 -16.15 5.88 -49.38
CA PRO A 56 -15.00 5.23 -48.71
C PRO A 56 -15.14 5.04 -47.17
N LYS A 57 -14.29 4.19 -46.57
CA LYS A 57 -14.21 3.94 -45.11
C LYS A 57 -12.82 4.22 -44.51
N LYS A 58 -12.82 4.73 -43.26
CA LYS A 58 -11.87 4.53 -42.14
C LYS A 58 -12.67 4.88 -40.86
N ILE A 59 -12.54 4.23 -39.70
CA ILE A 59 -11.33 3.89 -38.92
C ILE A 59 -11.48 2.48 -38.26
N ILE A 60 -10.39 1.97 -37.64
CA ILE A 60 -10.30 0.91 -36.58
C ILE A 60 -9.93 -0.53 -37.02
N LYS A 61 -8.71 -0.95 -36.61
CA LYS A 61 -8.19 -2.24 -36.03
C LYS A 61 -8.71 -3.60 -36.59
N THR A 62 -7.93 -4.69 -36.74
CA THR A 62 -6.52 -5.02 -36.37
C THR A 62 -5.94 -6.02 -37.44
N SER A 63 -5.02 -7.01 -37.29
CA SER A 63 -4.30 -7.70 -36.17
C SER A 63 -3.00 -8.40 -36.63
N ARG A 64 -2.03 -8.57 -35.72
CA ARG A 64 -0.96 -9.61 -35.66
C ARG A 64 -0.33 -10.15 -36.97
N HIS A 65 0.88 -9.70 -37.27
CA HIS A 65 2.14 -10.49 -37.37
C HIS A 65 3.34 -9.50 -37.43
N GLY A 66 4.59 -9.96 -37.38
CA GLY A 66 5.73 -9.12 -37.82
C GLY A 66 6.97 -8.93 -36.93
N GLU A 67 7.43 -9.89 -36.11
CA GLU A 67 8.79 -9.78 -35.53
C GLU A 67 9.91 -9.77 -36.59
N GLY A 68 9.65 -10.31 -37.78
CA GLY A 68 10.52 -10.14 -38.95
C GLY A 68 10.54 -8.71 -39.51
N ASP A 69 9.46 -7.94 -39.32
CA ASP A 69 9.33 -6.61 -39.91
C ASP A 69 10.11 -5.55 -39.15
N ILE A 70 10.37 -5.70 -37.84
CA ILE A 70 11.27 -4.78 -37.11
C ILE A 70 12.70 -4.86 -37.69
N LYS A 71 13.20 -6.07 -37.98
CA LYS A 71 14.52 -6.23 -38.62
C LYS A 71 14.54 -5.67 -40.04
N ARG A 72 13.49 -5.87 -40.84
CA ARG A 72 13.37 -5.26 -42.18
C ARG A 72 13.17 -3.74 -42.15
N PHE A 73 12.48 -3.20 -41.16
CA PHE A 73 12.33 -1.75 -40.98
C PHE A 73 13.67 -1.11 -40.62
N ILE A 74 14.45 -1.73 -39.73
CA ILE A 74 15.81 -1.27 -39.37
C ILE A 74 16.80 -1.40 -40.55
N GLN A 75 16.63 -2.40 -41.43
CA GLN A 75 17.49 -2.60 -42.61
C GLN A 75 17.07 -1.79 -43.84
N ASN A 76 15.78 -1.42 -43.99
CA ASN A 76 15.29 -0.52 -45.04
C ASN A 76 15.25 0.95 -44.61
N ILE A 77 15.65 1.29 -43.37
CA ILE A 77 16.16 2.62 -43.08
C ILE A 77 17.46 2.79 -43.88
N GLU A 78 17.40 3.58 -44.95
CA GLU A 78 18.60 3.97 -45.67
C GLU A 78 19.44 4.92 -44.81
N TRP A 79 20.36 4.36 -44.03
CA TRP A 79 21.31 5.11 -43.19
C TRP A 79 22.14 6.14 -43.98
N LYS A 80 22.26 5.97 -45.31
CA LYS A 80 22.85 6.98 -46.21
C LYS A 80 22.02 8.27 -46.29
N ASN A 81 20.69 8.20 -46.27
CA ASN A 81 19.81 9.36 -46.36
C ASN A 81 19.65 10.10 -45.02
N LEU A 82 19.90 9.45 -43.88
CA LEU A 82 20.08 10.14 -42.59
C LEU A 82 21.28 11.12 -42.61
N TRP A 83 22.29 10.88 -43.45
CA TRP A 83 23.42 11.80 -43.66
C TRP A 83 23.09 12.97 -44.61
N HIS A 84 21.90 13.01 -45.21
CA HIS A 84 21.44 14.08 -46.11
C HIS A 84 20.24 14.87 -45.59
N PHE A 85 19.73 14.57 -44.39
CA PHE A 85 18.96 15.52 -43.57
C PHE A 85 19.89 16.60 -42.99
N GLY A 86 20.49 17.40 -43.88
CA GLY A 86 21.56 18.35 -43.55
C GLY A 86 21.13 19.42 -42.56
N LYS A 87 21.81 19.45 -41.40
CA LYS A 87 21.85 20.44 -40.28
C LYS A 87 20.53 21.03 -39.75
N LYS A 88 19.58 21.44 -40.61
CA LYS A 88 18.30 22.11 -40.28
C LYS A 88 17.51 21.48 -39.12
N PRO A 89 17.22 20.16 -39.06
CA PRO A 89 16.44 19.61 -37.95
C PRO A 89 17.20 19.63 -36.61
N LEU A 90 18.52 19.45 -36.64
CA LEU A 90 19.39 19.58 -35.46
C LEU A 90 19.43 21.05 -35.01
N VAL A 91 19.58 21.98 -35.94
CA VAL A 91 19.58 23.43 -35.69
C VAL A 91 18.23 23.91 -35.13
N ILE A 92 17.10 23.43 -35.67
CA ILE A 92 15.76 23.73 -35.11
C ILE A 92 15.64 23.17 -33.69
N THR A 93 16.10 21.94 -33.45
CA THR A 93 16.10 21.35 -32.11
C THR A 93 16.97 22.15 -31.13
N LEU A 94 18.17 22.59 -31.55
CA LEU A 94 19.01 23.47 -30.75
C LEU A 94 18.34 24.83 -30.51
N ILE A 95 17.75 25.47 -31.51
CA ILE A 95 17.07 26.77 -31.37
C ILE A 95 15.90 26.65 -30.39
N VAL A 96 15.07 25.61 -30.50
CA VAL A 96 13.97 25.35 -29.55
C VAL A 96 14.51 25.11 -28.14
N LEU A 97 15.59 24.33 -27.99
CA LEU A 97 16.24 24.11 -26.70
C LEU A 97 16.86 25.39 -26.11
N THR A 98 17.48 26.23 -26.93
CA THR A 98 18.02 27.54 -26.53
C THR A 98 16.92 28.51 -26.13
N ILE A 99 15.80 28.55 -26.85
CA ILE A 99 14.61 29.36 -26.47
C ILE A 99 14.05 28.87 -25.14
N ILE A 100 13.90 27.55 -24.96
CA ILE A 100 13.49 26.92 -23.69
C ILE A 100 14.43 27.35 -22.55
N LEU A 101 15.75 27.21 -22.73
CA LEU A 101 16.77 27.59 -21.74
C LEU A 101 16.88 29.10 -21.49
N ALA A 102 16.48 29.95 -22.45
CA ALA A 102 16.51 31.41 -22.31
C ALA A 102 15.23 31.99 -21.71
N VAL A 103 14.06 31.38 -21.99
CA VAL A 103 12.74 31.91 -21.62
C VAL A 103 12.21 31.33 -20.31
N ILE A 104 12.52 30.07 -19.98
CA ILE A 104 12.06 29.46 -18.72
C ILE A 104 12.69 30.13 -17.48
N PRO A 105 13.98 30.51 -17.43
CA PRO A 105 14.54 31.17 -16.25
C PRO A 105 13.86 32.51 -15.90
N PRO A 106 13.69 33.49 -16.81
CA PRO A 106 13.02 34.75 -16.47
C PRO A 106 11.53 34.55 -16.16
N ILE A 107 10.81 33.65 -16.83
CA ILE A 107 9.41 33.33 -16.45
C ILE A 107 9.36 32.74 -15.03
N THR A 108 10.21 31.75 -14.74
CA THR A 108 10.26 31.10 -13.42
C THR A 108 10.63 32.11 -12.33
N TYR A 109 11.63 32.94 -12.59
CA TYR A 109 12.01 34.06 -11.73
C TYR A 109 10.81 34.98 -11.46
N LEU A 110 10.13 35.49 -12.49
CA LEU A 110 8.99 36.38 -12.34
C LEU A 110 7.81 35.72 -11.59
N THR A 111 7.58 34.42 -11.74
CA THR A 111 6.55 33.70 -10.98
C THR A 111 6.88 33.50 -9.50
N PHE A 112 8.15 33.51 -9.12
CA PHE A 112 8.60 33.22 -7.74
C PHE A 112 9.32 34.39 -7.05
N VAL A 113 9.52 35.54 -7.70
CA VAL A 113 10.28 36.68 -7.14
C VAL A 113 9.71 37.19 -5.81
N TRP A 114 8.39 37.11 -5.64
CA TRP A 114 7.68 37.46 -4.41
C TRP A 114 7.83 36.41 -3.29
N ASP A 115 7.83 35.13 -3.65
CA ASP A 115 8.15 34.01 -2.74
C ASP A 115 9.63 34.01 -2.31
N LEU A 116 10.49 34.69 -3.07
CA LEU A 116 11.92 34.92 -2.80
C LEU A 116 12.19 36.27 -2.14
N GLY A 117 11.16 36.93 -1.57
CA GLY A 117 11.26 38.27 -1.00
C GLY A 117 11.98 38.34 0.35
N SER A 118 11.83 37.31 1.19
CA SER A 118 12.47 37.22 2.52
C SER A 118 12.61 35.77 3.01
N LYS A 119 13.32 35.55 4.13
CA LYS A 119 13.36 34.23 4.80
C LYS A 119 11.95 33.75 5.15
N GLU A 120 11.14 34.66 5.67
CA GLU A 120 9.77 34.40 6.13
C GLU A 120 8.88 33.97 4.96
N SER A 121 9.01 34.55 3.77
CA SER A 121 8.22 34.13 2.60
C SER A 121 8.48 32.67 2.20
N ILE A 122 9.73 32.20 2.31
CA ILE A 122 10.12 30.81 2.03
C ILE A 122 9.68 29.86 3.16
N ILE A 123 9.83 30.28 4.43
CA ILE A 123 9.48 29.45 5.60
C ILE A 123 7.96 29.38 5.84
N THR A 124 7.22 30.46 5.65
CA THR A 124 5.85 30.66 6.22
C THR A 124 4.74 30.02 5.40
N LYS A 125 5.05 29.29 4.32
CA LYS A 125 4.07 28.43 3.64
C LYS A 125 3.53 27.38 4.62
N LYS A 126 2.29 27.60 5.07
CA LYS A 126 1.62 26.82 6.13
C LYS A 126 1.60 25.32 5.77
N SER A 127 2.18 24.51 6.66
CA SER A 127 1.85 23.10 6.82
C SER A 127 0.43 23.00 7.34
N ALA A 128 -0.52 22.92 6.41
CA ALA A 128 -1.91 22.60 6.73
C ALA A 128 -2.04 21.08 6.78
N GLY A 129 -2.42 20.57 7.95
CA GLY A 129 -2.71 19.16 8.17
C GLY A 129 -3.96 18.69 7.42
N ILE A 130 -4.42 17.50 7.75
CA ILE A 130 -5.61 16.91 7.15
C ILE A 130 -6.76 16.84 8.14
N LEU A 131 -7.95 17.19 7.65
CA LEU A 131 -9.21 17.06 8.36
C LEU A 131 -10.08 15.98 7.68
N LEU A 132 -10.48 14.96 8.45
CA LEU A 132 -11.47 13.98 8.03
C LEU A 132 -12.86 14.38 8.55
N LEU A 133 -13.78 14.53 7.61
CA LEU A 133 -15.21 14.70 7.86
C LEU A 133 -15.93 13.37 7.61
N ASP A 134 -16.98 13.09 8.37
CA ASP A 134 -17.90 12.00 8.07
C ASP A 134 -18.75 12.31 6.82
N ARG A 135 -19.60 11.37 6.41
CA ARG A 135 -20.47 11.58 5.25
C ARG A 135 -21.44 12.75 5.39
N ASN A 136 -21.77 13.14 6.63
CA ASN A 136 -22.65 14.25 7.00
C ASN A 136 -21.89 15.59 7.16
N ASN A 137 -20.58 15.62 6.86
CA ASN A 137 -19.65 16.74 7.05
C ASN A 137 -19.27 17.04 8.52
N GLN A 138 -19.53 16.12 9.47
CA GLN A 138 -19.05 16.28 10.84
C GLN A 138 -17.54 15.96 10.93
N PRO A 139 -16.68 16.88 11.39
CA PRO A 139 -15.28 16.57 11.64
C PRO A 139 -15.16 15.56 12.78
N PHE A 140 -14.33 14.52 12.59
CA PHE A 140 -14.18 13.44 13.57
C PHE A 140 -12.73 13.05 13.86
N PHE A 141 -11.81 13.32 12.93
CA PHE A 141 -10.40 12.98 13.07
C PHE A 141 -9.55 13.94 12.24
N SER A 142 -8.34 14.23 12.70
CA SER A 142 -7.35 15.02 11.99
C SER A 142 -5.96 14.46 12.22
N PHE A 143 -5.03 14.73 11.30
CA PHE A 143 -3.64 14.28 11.41
C PHE A 143 -2.69 15.19 10.64
N TYR A 144 -1.42 15.20 11.05
CA TYR A 144 -0.43 16.18 10.61
C TYR A 144 -0.84 17.64 10.90
N GLU A 145 -1.64 17.86 11.95
CA GLU A 145 -1.87 19.21 12.48
C GLU A 145 -0.53 19.80 12.96
N ALA A 146 -0.28 21.06 12.60
CA ALA A 146 0.88 21.76 13.14
C ALA A 146 0.62 22.10 14.61
N ARG A 147 1.45 21.61 15.55
CA ARG A 147 1.48 21.95 16.99
C ARG A 147 1.90 23.42 17.23
N GLY A 148 1.27 24.36 16.54
CA GLY A 148 1.88 25.63 16.15
C GLY A 148 3.03 25.44 15.14
N LYS A 149 3.55 26.55 14.60
CA LYS A 149 4.80 26.55 13.84
C LYS A 149 5.88 27.23 14.67
N LYS A 150 6.68 26.41 15.36
CA LYS A 150 7.82 26.87 16.16
C LYS A 150 9.06 26.91 15.26
N ASN A 151 9.24 28.03 14.54
CA ASN A 151 10.51 28.28 13.86
C ASN A 151 11.59 28.46 14.93
N ILE A 152 12.71 27.75 14.80
CA ILE A 152 13.90 27.94 15.63
C ILE A 152 14.95 28.73 14.85
N SER A 153 15.50 29.79 15.45
CA SER A 153 16.53 30.61 14.82
C SER A 153 17.84 29.83 14.69
N PHE A 154 18.65 30.19 13.69
CA PHE A 154 19.88 29.48 13.36
C PHE A 154 20.78 29.24 14.58
N ASP A 155 20.99 30.24 15.43
CA ASP A 155 21.89 30.16 16.60
C ASP A 155 21.40 29.21 17.70
N MET A 156 20.08 28.96 17.77
CA MET A 156 19.46 28.06 18.74
C MET A 156 19.44 26.59 18.28
N ILE A 157 19.67 26.32 16.99
CA ILE A 157 19.83 24.95 16.47
C ILE A 157 21.21 24.42 16.90
N PRO A 158 21.31 23.24 17.57
CA PRO A 158 22.59 22.73 18.02
C PRO A 158 23.58 22.51 16.88
N GLN A 159 24.85 22.79 17.15
CA GLN A 159 25.92 22.73 16.15
C GLN A 159 26.07 21.31 15.56
N TYR A 160 25.91 20.26 16.38
CA TYR A 160 25.90 18.87 15.90
C TYR A 160 24.73 18.58 14.97
N THR A 161 23.55 19.21 15.13
CA THR A 161 22.40 19.02 14.24
C THR A 161 22.66 19.64 12.86
N LYS A 162 23.18 20.88 12.83
CA LYS A 162 23.64 21.53 11.59
C LYS A 162 24.66 20.65 10.86
N GLN A 163 25.70 20.23 11.59
CA GLN A 163 26.82 19.46 11.05
C GLN A 163 26.42 18.05 10.61
N ALA A 164 25.52 17.36 11.31
CA ALA A 164 25.01 16.05 10.94
C ALA A 164 24.30 16.09 9.59
N VAL A 165 23.40 17.07 9.41
CA VAL A 165 22.64 17.26 8.15
C VAL A 165 23.56 17.67 6.99
N ILE A 166 24.54 18.55 7.22
CA ILE A 166 25.57 18.86 6.22
C ILE A 166 26.36 17.59 5.85
N ALA A 167 26.80 16.80 6.82
CA ALA A 167 27.64 15.62 6.60
C ALA A 167 26.95 14.53 5.75
N THR A 168 25.62 14.41 5.81
CA THR A 168 24.85 13.40 5.06
C THR A 168 24.25 13.91 3.76
N GLU A 169 23.61 15.08 3.77
CA GLU A 169 22.87 15.58 2.61
C GLU A 169 23.79 16.30 1.61
N ASP A 170 24.74 17.12 2.10
CA ASP A 170 25.53 18.01 1.23
C ASP A 170 26.85 18.44 1.89
N LYS A 171 27.81 17.51 1.99
CA LYS A 171 29.11 17.72 2.68
C LYS A 171 29.99 18.85 2.12
N ASP A 172 29.64 19.38 0.95
CA ASP A 172 30.34 20.48 0.26
C ASP A 172 29.46 21.74 0.17
N PHE A 173 28.34 21.81 0.90
CA PHE A 173 27.30 22.86 0.89
C PHE A 173 27.84 24.30 0.87
N TYR A 174 28.80 24.64 1.74
CA TYR A 174 29.40 25.98 1.81
C TYR A 174 30.32 26.33 0.63
N LYS A 175 30.66 25.36 -0.24
CA LYS A 175 31.69 25.49 -1.30
C LYS A 175 31.12 25.66 -2.71
N HIS A 176 29.80 25.59 -2.90
CA HIS A 176 29.17 25.67 -4.21
C HIS A 176 27.99 26.67 -4.22
N PRO A 177 27.74 27.38 -5.35
CA PRO A 177 26.63 28.32 -5.48
C PRO A 177 25.34 27.54 -5.80
N GLY A 178 24.66 27.04 -4.77
CA GLY A 178 23.38 26.32 -4.84
C GLY A 178 23.39 24.96 -5.54
N LEU A 179 24.34 24.69 -6.44
CA LEU A 179 24.43 23.51 -7.29
C LEU A 179 25.82 22.86 -7.20
N SER A 180 25.86 21.60 -6.78
CA SER A 180 27.10 20.82 -6.76
C SER A 180 27.38 20.23 -8.14
N ALA A 181 28.25 20.87 -8.93
CA ALA A 181 28.69 20.34 -10.23
C ALA A 181 29.26 18.91 -10.12
N ARG A 182 30.01 18.63 -9.04
CA ARG A 182 30.50 17.27 -8.70
C ARG A 182 29.37 16.31 -8.34
N GLY A 183 28.27 16.79 -7.73
CA GLY A 183 27.05 16.01 -7.47
C GLY A 183 26.31 15.65 -8.76
N ILE A 184 26.12 16.63 -9.65
CA ILE A 184 25.44 16.45 -10.94
C ILE A 184 26.20 15.44 -11.83
N ILE A 185 27.52 15.60 -11.99
CA ILE A 185 28.36 14.66 -12.76
C ILE A 185 28.32 13.25 -12.16
N ARG A 186 28.38 13.13 -10.82
CA ARG A 186 28.30 11.84 -10.13
C ARG A 186 26.93 11.17 -10.33
N ALA A 187 25.83 11.92 -10.25
CA ALA A 187 24.49 11.41 -10.50
C ALA A 187 24.37 10.89 -11.94
N LEU A 188 24.81 11.68 -12.94
CA LEU A 188 24.80 11.28 -14.34
C LEU A 188 25.58 9.97 -14.59
N LEU A 189 26.75 9.80 -13.98
CA LEU A 189 27.56 8.58 -14.10
C LEU A 189 26.93 7.36 -13.38
N VAL A 190 26.21 7.58 -12.27
CA VAL A 190 25.47 6.53 -11.56
C VAL A 190 24.23 6.10 -12.34
N ASP A 191 23.47 7.05 -12.88
CA ASP A 191 22.25 6.82 -13.66
C ASP A 191 22.54 6.19 -15.05
N ILE A 192 23.79 6.27 -15.53
CA ILE A 192 24.28 5.53 -16.71
C ILE A 192 24.73 4.10 -16.36
N THR A 193 25.08 3.84 -15.09
CA THR A 193 25.57 2.52 -14.61
C THR A 193 24.56 1.74 -13.80
N LYS A 194 23.37 2.30 -13.56
CA LYS A 194 22.20 1.67 -12.92
C LYS A 194 20.94 2.18 -13.60
N GLU A 195 19.99 1.30 -13.91
CA GLU A 195 18.74 1.64 -14.59
C GLU A 195 17.70 2.37 -13.70
N GLU A 196 18.12 2.92 -12.56
CA GLU A 196 17.29 3.72 -11.64
C GLU A 196 17.93 5.08 -11.34
N ILE A 197 17.13 6.15 -11.45
CA ILE A 197 17.53 7.53 -11.16
C ILE A 197 17.88 7.68 -9.67
N SER A 198 19.14 7.94 -9.37
CA SER A 198 19.65 7.99 -8.00
C SER A 198 19.27 9.28 -7.27
N GLN A 199 18.70 9.15 -6.06
CA GLN A 199 18.30 10.30 -5.21
C GLN A 199 19.51 11.16 -4.77
N GLY A 200 20.71 10.59 -4.66
CA GLY A 200 21.88 11.14 -3.96
C GLY A 200 22.66 12.26 -4.68
N GLY A 201 22.00 13.06 -5.50
CA GLY A 201 22.63 14.08 -6.36
C GLY A 201 22.20 15.54 -6.12
N SER A 202 21.26 15.81 -5.20
CA SER A 202 20.67 17.16 -5.01
C SER A 202 21.19 17.86 -3.74
N THR A 203 21.53 19.14 -3.85
CA THR A 203 22.07 19.97 -2.75
C THR A 203 21.01 20.36 -1.71
N ILE A 204 21.43 20.85 -0.54
CA ILE A 204 20.50 21.42 0.46
C ILE A 204 19.68 22.57 -0.14
N THR A 205 20.29 23.46 -0.92
CA THR A 205 19.59 24.58 -1.59
C THR A 205 18.54 24.08 -2.61
N GLN A 206 18.86 23.06 -3.41
CA GLN A 206 17.89 22.40 -4.30
C GLN A 206 16.76 21.73 -3.51
N GLN A 207 17.07 21.06 -2.40
CA GLN A 207 16.08 20.38 -1.58
C GLN A 207 15.14 21.38 -0.87
N LEU A 208 15.62 22.53 -0.42
CA LEU A 208 14.81 23.64 0.07
C LEU A 208 13.80 24.09 -0.99
N VAL A 209 14.28 24.47 -2.18
CA VAL A 209 13.46 24.93 -3.32
C VAL A 209 12.41 23.89 -3.75
N LYS A 210 12.82 22.62 -3.86
CA LYS A 210 11.95 21.45 -4.13
C LYS A 210 10.83 21.31 -3.09
N ASN A 211 11.09 21.69 -1.84
CA ASN A 211 10.18 21.51 -0.71
C ASN A 211 9.22 22.70 -0.49
N THR A 212 9.65 23.93 -0.77
CA THR A 212 8.92 25.16 -0.40
C THR A 212 8.33 25.92 -1.60
N LEU A 213 9.00 25.92 -2.75
CA LEU A 213 8.61 26.77 -3.89
C LEU A 213 7.82 25.99 -4.94
N LEU A 214 8.36 24.86 -5.39
CA LEU A 214 7.84 24.13 -6.56
C LEU A 214 6.76 23.10 -6.19
N SER A 215 6.01 22.64 -7.20
CA SER A 215 5.08 21.51 -7.02
C SER A 215 5.83 20.20 -6.82
N GLN A 216 5.13 19.15 -6.39
CA GLN A 216 5.71 17.81 -6.20
C GLN A 216 5.84 16.99 -7.50
N ASP A 217 5.50 17.56 -8.66
CA ASP A 217 5.27 16.78 -9.88
C ASP A 217 6.59 16.44 -10.60
N ARG A 218 6.82 15.15 -10.85
CA ARG A 218 8.09 14.65 -11.40
C ARG A 218 8.17 14.84 -12.92
N ASN A 219 8.61 16.01 -13.36
CA ASN A 219 8.97 16.28 -14.75
C ASN A 219 10.31 17.04 -14.88
N LEU A 220 10.92 16.98 -16.07
CA LEU A 220 12.25 17.58 -16.33
C LEU A 220 12.24 19.11 -16.26
N LEU A 221 11.16 19.74 -16.73
CA LEU A 221 10.96 21.19 -16.65
C LEU A 221 11.08 21.68 -15.21
N ARG A 222 10.38 21.03 -14.27
CA ARG A 222 10.45 21.33 -12.84
C ARG A 222 11.85 21.13 -12.28
N LYS A 223 12.60 20.09 -12.67
CA LYS A 223 13.98 19.88 -12.20
C LYS A 223 14.94 20.95 -12.72
N TYR A 224 14.68 21.53 -13.90
CA TYR A 224 15.40 22.71 -14.38
C TYR A 224 15.01 23.98 -13.61
N GLN A 225 13.72 24.20 -13.34
CA GLN A 225 13.26 25.29 -12.47
C GLN A 225 13.84 25.20 -11.04
N GLU A 226 13.98 23.98 -10.50
CA GLU A 226 14.63 23.69 -9.21
C GLU A 226 16.10 24.13 -9.21
N ALA A 227 16.80 23.96 -10.33
CA ALA A 227 18.19 24.40 -10.47
C ALA A 227 18.32 25.93 -10.62
N VAL A 228 17.45 26.57 -11.41
CA VAL A 228 17.41 28.04 -11.57
C VAL A 228 17.09 28.72 -10.24
N LEU A 229 16.07 28.25 -9.52
CA LEU A 229 15.68 28.81 -8.23
C LEU A 229 16.71 28.51 -7.14
N ALA A 230 17.41 27.36 -7.17
CA ALA A 230 18.50 27.09 -6.23
C ALA A 230 19.65 28.08 -6.40
N LEU A 231 20.02 28.43 -7.63
CA LEU A 231 21.03 29.47 -7.92
C LEU A 231 20.59 30.84 -7.39
N GLU A 232 19.34 31.24 -7.62
CA GLU A 232 18.83 32.55 -7.18
C GLU A 232 18.65 32.64 -5.65
N VAL A 233 18.31 31.54 -4.97
CA VAL A 233 18.31 31.45 -3.49
C VAL A 233 19.72 31.63 -2.94
N ASP A 234 20.70 30.89 -3.47
CA ASP A 234 22.12 30.98 -3.06
C ASP A 234 22.77 32.33 -3.39
N ARG A 235 22.16 33.12 -4.30
CA ARG A 235 22.57 34.50 -4.62
C ARG A 235 21.94 35.56 -3.68
N ARG A 236 20.83 35.24 -3.01
CA ARG A 236 20.08 36.17 -2.14
C ARG A 236 20.36 36.00 -0.65
N PHE A 237 20.60 34.77 -0.22
CA PHE A 237 20.63 34.37 1.17
C PHE A 237 21.99 33.77 1.53
N SER A 238 22.43 33.97 2.78
CA SER A 238 23.66 33.35 3.27
C SER A 238 23.51 31.82 3.36
N LYS A 239 24.64 31.10 3.46
CA LYS A 239 24.59 29.64 3.65
C LYS A 239 23.91 29.24 4.96
N ASP A 240 24.07 30.06 5.99
CA ASP A 240 23.44 29.84 7.29
C ASP A 240 21.93 30.13 7.23
N ASP A 241 21.51 31.16 6.48
CA ASP A 241 20.09 31.44 6.17
C ASP A 241 19.44 30.26 5.43
N ILE A 242 20.14 29.68 4.45
CA ILE A 242 19.63 28.57 3.63
C ILE A 242 19.53 27.30 4.46
N LEU A 243 20.48 27.06 5.38
CA LEU A 243 20.42 25.94 6.31
C LEU A 243 19.34 26.14 7.39
N GLU A 244 19.14 27.36 7.89
CA GLU A 244 18.03 27.74 8.77
C GLU A 244 16.67 27.49 8.09
N MET A 245 16.50 27.99 6.86
CA MET A 245 15.28 27.77 6.07
C MET A 245 15.05 26.28 5.78
N TYR A 246 16.11 25.51 5.50
CA TYR A 246 16.01 24.06 5.29
C TYR A 246 15.58 23.33 6.57
N LEU A 247 16.28 23.57 7.68
CA LEU A 247 16.02 22.91 8.96
C LEU A 247 14.69 23.32 9.59
N ASN A 248 14.06 24.44 9.17
CA ASN A 248 12.70 24.84 9.56
C ASN A 248 11.59 24.42 8.56
N THR A 249 11.92 23.71 7.46
CA THR A 249 10.92 23.33 6.43
C THR A 249 10.99 21.87 5.95
N VAL A 250 12.12 21.19 6.13
CA VAL A 250 12.29 19.77 5.74
C VAL A 250 11.35 18.85 6.54
N TYR A 251 10.99 17.71 5.96
CA TYR A 251 10.12 16.71 6.59
C TYR A 251 10.97 15.66 7.32
N PHE A 252 10.73 15.47 8.62
CA PHE A 252 11.43 14.48 9.45
C PHE A 252 10.62 13.19 9.69
N GLY A 253 9.35 13.13 9.27
CA GLY A 253 8.44 12.00 9.54
C GLY A 253 7.40 12.32 10.62
N GLU A 254 6.39 11.47 10.77
CA GLU A 254 5.30 11.62 11.77
C GLU A 254 4.52 12.95 11.73
N GLY A 255 4.56 13.71 10.62
CA GLY A 255 4.01 15.07 10.54
C GLY A 255 4.99 16.19 10.86
N SER A 256 6.20 15.87 11.31
CA SER A 256 7.23 16.81 11.71
C SER A 256 7.79 17.59 10.51
N PHE A 257 7.43 18.88 10.42
CA PHE A 257 8.08 19.82 9.52
C PHE A 257 8.93 20.79 10.32
N GLY A 258 10.24 20.79 10.04
CA GLY A 258 11.22 21.54 10.82
C GLY A 258 11.74 20.78 12.05
N ILE A 259 12.94 21.15 12.48
CA ILE A 259 13.72 20.43 13.50
C ILE A 259 13.12 20.55 14.91
N GLU A 260 12.50 21.68 15.25
CA GLU A 260 11.82 21.88 16.53
C GLU A 260 10.63 20.92 16.68
N ASN A 261 9.72 20.91 15.70
CA ASN A 261 8.62 19.96 15.63
C ASN A 261 9.10 18.49 15.63
N ALA A 262 10.25 18.20 15.01
CA ALA A 262 10.84 16.86 15.03
C ALA A 262 11.38 16.47 16.41
N ALA A 263 12.04 17.39 17.12
CA ALA A 263 12.52 17.15 18.48
C ALA A 263 11.36 16.89 19.46
N GLU A 264 10.26 17.67 19.34
CA GLU A 264 9.05 17.44 20.13
C GLU A 264 8.32 16.13 19.77
N THR A 265 8.31 15.72 18.50
CA THR A 265 7.58 14.52 18.06
C THR A 265 8.38 13.23 18.31
N TYR A 266 9.72 13.28 18.25
CA TYR A 266 10.56 12.11 18.50
C TYR A 266 11.06 11.97 19.94
N PHE A 267 11.27 13.07 20.67
CA PHE A 267 11.95 13.08 21.98
C PHE A 267 11.29 13.96 23.05
N ASP A 268 10.09 14.50 22.78
CA ASP A 268 9.29 15.34 23.69
C ASP A 268 10.06 16.52 24.32
N LYS A 269 10.91 17.18 23.52
CA LYS A 269 11.77 18.29 23.98
C LYS A 269 12.13 19.27 22.85
N PRO A 270 12.48 20.53 23.16
CA PRO A 270 12.89 21.51 22.15
C PRO A 270 14.23 21.14 21.50
N ALA A 271 14.43 21.50 20.23
CA ALA A 271 15.58 21.08 19.42
C ALA A 271 16.92 21.58 19.95
N MET A 272 16.95 22.72 20.64
CA MET A 272 18.14 23.22 21.36
C MET A 272 18.71 22.23 22.39
N LYS A 273 17.96 21.20 22.81
CA LYS A 273 18.37 20.15 23.74
C LYS A 273 18.69 18.80 23.06
N LEU A 274 18.82 18.75 21.73
CA LEU A 274 19.22 17.53 21.03
C LEU A 274 20.70 17.17 21.31
N THR A 275 20.95 15.90 21.63
CA THR A 275 22.30 15.34 21.76
C THR A 275 22.94 15.11 20.39
N LEU A 276 24.22 14.70 20.39
CA LEU A 276 24.88 14.22 19.18
C LEU A 276 24.17 12.98 18.59
N ALA A 277 23.74 12.05 19.45
CA ALA A 277 23.07 10.82 19.02
C ALA A 277 21.71 11.11 18.38
N GLU A 278 20.90 11.96 19.01
CA GLU A 278 19.58 12.35 18.50
C GLU A 278 19.68 13.22 17.24
N SER A 279 20.64 14.15 17.19
CA SER A 279 20.96 14.94 15.99
C SER A 279 21.32 14.05 14.81
N ALA A 280 22.16 13.02 15.05
CA ALA A 280 22.54 12.05 14.04
C ALA A 280 21.36 11.16 13.60
N LEU A 281 20.44 10.82 14.51
CA LEU A 281 19.23 10.08 14.16
C LEU A 281 18.34 10.91 13.24
N LEU A 282 17.98 12.14 13.62
CA LEU A 282 17.09 13.00 12.85
C LEU A 282 17.65 13.32 11.46
N ALA A 283 18.96 13.59 11.34
CA ALA A 283 19.63 13.72 10.06
C ALA A 283 19.56 12.42 9.23
N GLY A 284 19.67 11.26 9.88
CA GLY A 284 19.55 9.94 9.26
C GLY A 284 18.15 9.59 8.73
N LEU A 285 17.09 10.26 9.20
CA LEU A 285 15.72 10.10 8.70
C LEU A 285 15.53 10.71 7.31
N LEU A 286 16.16 11.87 7.06
CA LEU A 286 15.89 12.75 5.91
C LEU A 286 15.77 12.06 4.53
N PRO A 287 16.58 11.04 4.16
CA PRO A 287 16.48 10.40 2.86
C PRO A 287 15.20 9.58 2.63
N ALA A 288 14.54 9.09 3.68
CA ALA A 288 13.23 8.41 3.62
C ALA A 288 12.50 8.49 4.98
N PRO A 289 11.96 9.67 5.35
CA PRO A 289 11.67 10.00 6.76
C PRO A 289 10.72 9.03 7.47
N SER A 290 9.64 8.63 6.81
CA SER A 290 8.67 7.67 7.37
C SER A 290 9.23 6.25 7.45
N ALA A 291 9.92 5.79 6.40
CA ALA A 291 10.44 4.42 6.33
C ALA A 291 11.55 4.16 7.36
N TYR A 292 12.37 5.19 7.65
CA TYR A 292 13.42 5.14 8.65
C TYR A 292 12.97 5.66 10.02
N SER A 293 11.67 5.92 10.21
CA SER A 293 11.18 6.41 11.49
C SER A 293 11.29 5.32 12.57
N PRO A 294 11.85 5.61 13.75
CA PRO A 294 11.87 4.67 14.87
C PRO A 294 10.51 4.51 15.57
N ILE A 295 9.48 5.25 15.13
CA ILE A 295 8.13 5.27 15.71
C ILE A 295 7.14 4.49 14.85
N SER A 296 6.93 4.84 13.57
CA SER A 296 6.04 4.10 12.65
C SER A 296 6.74 3.25 11.59
N GLY A 297 8.06 3.36 11.46
CA GLY A 297 8.88 2.67 10.45
C GLY A 297 9.79 1.59 11.03
N ASP A 298 10.90 1.31 10.33
CA ASP A 298 11.90 0.35 10.79
C ASP A 298 12.90 1.01 11.76
N LYS A 299 12.72 0.72 13.05
CA LYS A 299 13.60 1.17 14.14
C LYS A 299 15.03 0.65 14.05
N GLU A 300 15.27 -0.55 13.50
CA GLU A 300 16.64 -0.99 13.28
C GLU A 300 17.28 -0.22 12.12
N MET A 301 16.51 0.08 11.07
CA MET A 301 16.99 0.89 9.95
C MET A 301 17.25 2.34 10.36
N ALA A 302 16.45 2.89 11.27
CA ALA A 302 16.68 4.18 11.92
C ALA A 302 18.06 4.24 12.61
N LEU A 303 18.37 3.25 13.44
CA LEU A 303 19.65 3.18 14.17
C LEU A 303 20.84 2.91 13.23
N ARG A 304 20.65 2.10 12.17
CA ARG A 304 21.66 1.92 11.11
C ARG A 304 21.93 3.24 10.36
N ARG A 305 20.91 4.08 10.14
CA ARG A 305 21.04 5.42 9.55
C ARG A 305 21.75 6.39 10.48
N GLN A 306 21.41 6.43 11.77
CA GLN A 306 22.12 7.20 12.79
C GLN A 306 23.62 6.87 12.81
N LYS A 307 23.99 5.59 12.84
CA LYS A 307 25.41 5.16 12.79
C LYS A 307 26.10 5.63 11.51
N LEU A 308 25.44 5.54 10.36
CA LEU A 308 25.97 6.06 9.09
C LEU A 308 26.25 7.57 9.17
N VAL A 309 25.39 8.35 9.83
CA VAL A 309 25.60 9.80 10.04
C VAL A 309 26.83 10.06 10.91
N LEU A 310 26.93 9.40 12.07
CA LEU A 310 28.07 9.52 12.99
C LEU A 310 29.39 9.14 12.29
N GLU A 311 29.38 8.08 11.48
CA GLU A 311 30.53 7.70 10.67
C GLU A 311 30.95 8.78 9.66
N GLN A 312 30.01 9.47 9.01
CA GLN A 312 30.36 10.59 8.10
C GLN A 312 30.88 11.80 8.87
N MET A 313 30.27 12.14 10.01
CA MET A 313 30.75 13.22 10.88
C MET A 313 32.21 12.96 11.33
N LYS A 314 32.53 11.74 11.77
CA LYS A 314 33.91 11.34 12.10
C LYS A 314 34.84 11.42 10.87
N LYS A 315 34.41 10.90 9.71
CA LYS A 315 35.21 10.94 8.45
C LYS A 315 35.50 12.36 7.96
N LEU A 316 34.70 13.35 8.36
CA LEU A 316 34.90 14.77 8.08
C LEU A 316 35.64 15.53 9.20
N GLY A 317 36.08 14.84 10.26
CA GLY A 317 36.78 15.45 11.41
C GLY A 317 35.89 16.26 12.35
N ILE A 318 34.56 16.11 12.26
CA ILE A 318 33.57 16.87 13.03
C ILE A 318 33.46 16.33 14.47
N ILE A 319 33.63 15.02 14.65
CA ILE A 319 33.60 14.34 15.96
C ILE A 319 34.77 13.36 16.11
N THR A 320 35.20 13.10 17.34
CA THR A 320 36.22 12.09 17.66
C THR A 320 35.68 10.67 17.58
N GLN A 321 36.57 9.68 17.62
CA GLN A 321 36.20 8.27 17.74
C GLN A 321 35.38 8.00 19.02
N ASP A 322 35.74 8.64 20.12
CA ASP A 322 35.09 8.42 21.42
C ASP A 322 33.71 9.07 21.47
N GLN A 323 33.56 10.25 20.86
CA GLN A 323 32.25 10.89 20.68
C GLN A 323 31.32 10.05 19.79
N GLN A 324 31.85 9.41 18.73
CA GLN A 324 31.06 8.44 17.95
C GLN A 324 30.63 7.24 18.82
N LEU A 325 31.54 6.64 19.59
CA LEU A 325 31.21 5.46 20.41
C LEU A 325 30.22 5.76 21.52
N LEU A 326 30.32 6.93 22.17
CA LEU A 326 29.38 7.39 23.18
C LEU A 326 27.99 7.63 22.57
N ALA A 327 27.91 8.29 21.41
CA ALA A 327 26.65 8.54 20.72
C ALA A 327 25.99 7.25 20.17
N GLU A 328 26.77 6.24 19.76
CA GLU A 328 26.25 4.92 19.38
C GLU A 328 25.75 4.09 20.58
N GLN A 329 26.19 4.41 21.80
CA GLN A 329 25.76 3.73 23.04
C GLN A 329 24.64 4.48 23.78
N GLU A 330 24.29 5.68 23.33
CA GLU A 330 23.25 6.51 23.94
C GLU A 330 21.86 5.86 23.79
N LYS A 331 21.20 5.58 24.93
CA LYS A 331 19.86 4.98 24.95
C LYS A 331 18.80 6.03 24.64
N LEU A 332 18.57 6.25 23.36
CA LEU A 332 17.51 7.13 22.83
C LEU A 332 16.15 6.79 23.45
N GLN A 333 15.55 7.76 24.15
CA GLN A 333 14.22 7.66 24.72
C GLN A 333 13.24 8.33 23.75
N PHE A 334 12.37 7.54 23.12
CA PHE A 334 11.38 8.07 22.19
C PHE A 334 10.14 8.56 22.93
N ALA A 335 9.58 9.67 22.46
CA ALA A 335 8.31 10.19 22.94
C ALA A 335 7.21 9.11 22.81
N PRO A 336 6.30 8.97 23.80
CA PRO A 336 5.10 8.18 23.61
C PRO A 336 4.26 8.79 22.47
N GLN A 337 3.70 7.95 21.59
CA GLN A 337 2.74 8.45 20.61
C GLN A 337 1.56 9.11 21.33
N GLU A 338 1.15 10.30 20.88
CA GLU A 338 -0.01 11.01 21.44
C GLU A 338 -1.30 10.18 21.27
N THR A 339 -1.68 9.47 22.32
CA THR A 339 -2.96 8.77 22.44
C THR A 339 -4.15 9.75 22.53
N GLY A 340 -3.88 11.05 22.64
CA GLY A 340 -4.83 12.16 22.71
C GLY A 340 -5.39 12.66 21.38
N LEU A 341 -5.10 12.00 20.24
CA LEU A 341 -5.91 12.15 19.03
C LEU A 341 -7.39 11.94 19.38
N ASN A 342 -8.30 12.74 18.82
CA ASN A 342 -9.72 12.63 19.15
C ASN A 342 -10.28 11.29 18.64
N VAL A 343 -10.47 10.31 19.53
CA VAL A 343 -10.51 8.86 19.22
C VAL A 343 -11.84 8.39 18.61
N THR A 344 -12.40 9.14 17.65
CA THR A 344 -13.57 8.67 16.89
C THR A 344 -13.11 7.86 15.69
N ALA A 345 -13.59 6.60 15.56
CA ALA A 345 -13.32 5.73 14.42
C ALA A 345 -11.83 5.55 14.01
N PRO A 346 -10.87 5.34 14.96
CA PRO A 346 -9.44 5.40 14.67
C PRO A 346 -8.97 4.41 13.60
N HIS A 347 -9.50 3.18 13.60
CA HIS A 347 -9.22 2.15 12.58
C HIS A 347 -9.60 2.59 11.16
N PHE A 348 -10.70 3.34 11.02
CA PHE A 348 -11.15 3.89 9.75
C PHE A 348 -10.30 5.10 9.33
N ALA A 349 -9.99 5.99 10.28
CA ALA A 349 -9.18 7.17 10.03
C ALA A 349 -7.76 6.83 9.56
N LEU A 350 -7.13 5.81 10.17
CA LEU A 350 -5.82 5.32 9.74
C LEU A 350 -5.88 4.64 8.35
N MET A 351 -6.92 3.86 8.06
CA MET A 351 -7.13 3.31 6.71
C MET A 351 -7.26 4.42 5.65
N VAL A 352 -7.96 5.52 5.95
CA VAL A 352 -8.05 6.70 5.06
C VAL A 352 -6.70 7.40 4.92
N LYS A 353 -5.93 7.58 6.02
CA LYS A 353 -4.56 8.10 5.99
C LYS A 353 -3.67 7.27 5.06
N ASP A 354 -3.71 5.95 5.19
CA ASP A 354 -2.88 5.03 4.39
C ASP A 354 -3.31 5.01 2.92
N GLU A 355 -4.61 5.08 2.61
CA GLU A 355 -5.11 5.24 1.24
C GLU A 355 -4.56 6.53 0.60
N LEU A 356 -4.60 7.65 1.33
CA LEU A 356 -4.07 8.94 0.88
C LEU A 356 -2.55 8.92 0.69
N ILE A 357 -1.80 8.35 1.64
CA ILE A 357 -0.33 8.23 1.57
C ILE A 357 0.08 7.37 0.37
N LYS A 358 -0.55 6.21 0.18
CA LYS A 358 -0.31 5.30 -0.94
C LYS A 358 -0.63 5.94 -2.30
N LYS A 359 -1.63 6.82 -2.36
CA LYS A 359 -2.10 7.46 -3.60
C LYS A 359 -1.36 8.75 -3.97
N TYR A 360 -0.90 9.53 -2.99
CA TYR A 360 -0.32 10.87 -3.23
C TYR A 360 1.10 11.08 -2.69
N GLY A 361 1.61 10.17 -1.86
CA GLY A 361 2.90 10.29 -1.18
C GLY A 361 2.80 11.16 0.09
N GLU A 362 3.38 10.66 1.19
CA GLU A 362 3.16 11.25 2.53
C GLU A 362 3.52 12.74 2.63
N GLN A 363 4.66 13.16 2.08
CA GLN A 363 5.07 14.57 2.13
C GLN A 363 4.07 15.51 1.41
N LYS A 364 3.34 15.01 0.39
CA LYS A 364 2.27 15.77 -0.29
C LYS A 364 1.00 15.79 0.56
N VAL A 365 0.65 14.66 1.16
CA VAL A 365 -0.48 14.49 2.10
C VAL A 365 -0.32 15.40 3.32
N ALA A 366 0.83 15.38 3.99
CA ALA A 366 1.12 16.15 5.20
C ALA A 366 1.31 17.67 4.98
N ARG A 367 1.48 18.14 3.74
CA ARG A 367 1.50 19.58 3.39
C ARG A 367 0.22 20.06 2.70
N SER A 368 -0.76 19.18 2.51
CA SER A 368 -1.86 19.39 1.56
C SER A 368 -2.85 20.48 1.99
N GLY A 369 -3.20 20.53 3.27
CA GLY A 369 -4.43 21.17 3.74
C GLY A 369 -5.69 20.49 3.19
N TYR A 370 -5.66 19.19 2.93
CA TYR A 370 -6.84 18.49 2.41
C TYR A 370 -7.94 18.39 3.47
N VAL A 371 -9.15 18.75 3.05
CA VAL A 371 -10.39 18.35 3.74
C VAL A 371 -10.97 17.18 2.96
N ILE A 372 -11.20 16.06 3.65
CA ILE A 372 -11.71 14.82 3.07
C ILE A 372 -13.09 14.52 3.65
N GLN A 373 -14.12 14.51 2.81
CA GLN A 373 -15.41 13.91 3.15
C GLN A 373 -15.30 12.40 2.95
N THR A 374 -15.50 11.63 4.02
CA THR A 374 -15.38 10.17 4.02
C THR A 374 -16.75 9.49 3.94
N THR A 375 -16.78 8.17 3.80
CA THR A 375 -18.01 7.38 3.68
C THR A 375 -18.65 7.01 5.02
N ILE A 376 -17.93 7.16 6.13
CA ILE A 376 -18.37 6.72 7.46
C ILE A 376 -19.60 7.51 7.95
N ASP A 377 -20.47 6.85 8.69
CA ASP A 377 -21.52 7.48 9.48
C ASP A 377 -21.20 7.34 10.97
N LEU A 378 -20.99 8.46 11.67
CA LEU A 378 -20.55 8.43 13.07
C LEU A 378 -21.61 7.89 14.05
N LYS A 379 -22.90 7.89 13.67
CA LYS A 379 -23.98 7.35 14.49
C LYS A 379 -24.00 5.83 14.37
N LEU A 380 -23.85 5.30 13.15
CA LEU A 380 -23.69 3.86 12.91
C LEU A 380 -22.39 3.33 13.53
N GLN A 381 -21.27 4.06 13.36
CA GLN A 381 -19.97 3.69 13.94
C GLN A 381 -20.04 3.54 15.46
N LYS A 382 -20.51 4.56 16.19
CA LYS A 382 -20.62 4.51 17.66
C LYS A 382 -21.54 3.39 18.14
N SER A 383 -22.60 3.11 17.37
CA SER A 383 -23.51 1.99 17.65
C SER A 383 -22.78 0.64 17.50
N ALA A 384 -22.00 0.46 16.43
CA ALA A 384 -21.24 -0.76 16.18
C ALA A 384 -20.06 -0.95 17.14
N GLU A 385 -19.31 0.11 17.48
CA GLU A 385 -18.25 0.10 18.49
C GLU A 385 -18.79 -0.40 19.83
N LYS A 386 -19.96 0.11 20.27
CA LYS A 386 -20.64 -0.39 21.46
C LYS A 386 -21.06 -1.86 21.33
N ILE A 387 -21.67 -2.26 20.21
CA ILE A 387 -22.11 -3.65 20.00
C ILE A 387 -20.93 -4.63 20.02
N VAL A 388 -19.82 -4.31 19.36
CA VAL A 388 -18.61 -5.16 19.37
C VAL A 388 -18.04 -5.27 20.80
N LYS A 389 -17.91 -4.14 21.52
CA LYS A 389 -17.41 -4.13 22.90
C LYS A 389 -18.32 -4.91 23.86
N ASP A 390 -19.63 -4.70 23.79
CA ASP A 390 -20.63 -5.41 24.61
C ASP A 390 -20.59 -6.93 24.36
N GLN A 391 -20.53 -7.38 23.09
CA GLN A 391 -20.59 -8.81 22.76
C GLN A 391 -19.27 -9.53 23.06
N VAL A 392 -18.12 -8.90 22.81
CA VAL A 392 -16.82 -9.46 23.21
C VAL A 392 -16.73 -9.56 24.74
N GLY A 393 -17.20 -8.53 25.47
CA GLY A 393 -17.28 -8.57 26.94
C GLY A 393 -18.13 -9.73 27.47
N ARG A 394 -19.28 -10.02 26.85
CA ARG A 394 -20.11 -11.19 27.19
C ARG A 394 -19.46 -12.53 26.87
N LEU A 395 -18.69 -12.59 25.77
CA LEU A 395 -18.05 -13.82 25.30
C LEU A 395 -16.65 -14.05 25.88
N ALA A 396 -16.16 -13.17 26.76
CA ALA A 396 -14.84 -13.27 27.39
C ALA A 396 -14.65 -14.60 28.17
N GLN A 397 -15.71 -15.15 28.76
CA GLN A 397 -15.68 -16.48 29.41
C GLN A 397 -15.41 -17.64 28.44
N ASN A 398 -15.69 -17.44 27.14
CA ASN A 398 -15.38 -18.39 26.06
C ASN A 398 -14.01 -18.07 25.41
N ASN A 399 -13.12 -17.35 26.11
CA ASN A 399 -11.81 -16.86 25.65
C ASN A 399 -11.86 -15.92 24.42
N VAL A 400 -13.01 -15.28 24.13
CA VAL A 400 -13.11 -14.27 23.06
C VAL A 400 -12.49 -12.96 23.54
N GLY A 401 -11.24 -12.70 23.14
CA GLY A 401 -10.49 -11.51 23.53
C GLY A 401 -10.66 -10.27 22.65
N ASN A 402 -11.23 -10.41 21.44
CA ASN A 402 -11.34 -9.33 20.45
C ASN A 402 -12.53 -9.55 19.50
N GLY A 403 -12.88 -8.54 18.71
CA GLY A 403 -13.94 -8.61 17.71
C GLY A 403 -13.89 -7.44 16.72
N ALA A 404 -14.49 -7.64 15.56
CA ALA A 404 -14.50 -6.65 14.48
C ALA A 404 -15.86 -6.60 13.77
N ALA A 405 -16.18 -5.45 13.18
CA ALA A 405 -17.39 -5.26 12.39
C ALA A 405 -17.16 -4.26 11.26
N ILE A 406 -17.83 -4.48 10.13
CA ILE A 406 -17.87 -3.55 8.99
C ILE A 406 -19.31 -3.49 8.47
N VAL A 407 -19.76 -2.28 8.11
CA VAL A 407 -21.04 -2.08 7.42
C VAL A 407 -20.75 -1.37 6.10
N MET A 408 -21.22 -1.94 4.99
CA MET A 408 -20.93 -1.48 3.64
C MET A 408 -22.22 -1.34 2.83
N ASN A 409 -22.34 -0.27 2.04
CA ASN A 409 -23.43 -0.14 1.08
C ASN A 409 -23.19 -1.11 -0.10
N PRO A 410 -24.03 -2.14 -0.31
CA PRO A 410 -23.80 -3.14 -1.36
C PRO A 410 -23.92 -2.58 -2.78
N ARG A 411 -24.48 -1.38 -2.97
CA ARG A 411 -24.60 -0.76 -4.31
C ARG A 411 -23.36 0.04 -4.71
N THR A 412 -22.67 0.66 -3.75
CA THR A 412 -21.58 1.63 -4.00
C THR A 412 -20.23 1.21 -3.42
N GLY A 413 -20.22 0.32 -2.43
CA GLY A 413 -19.01 -0.03 -1.67
C GLY A 413 -18.63 0.98 -0.58
N GLU A 414 -19.42 2.02 -0.36
CA GLU A 414 -19.23 2.97 0.76
C GLU A 414 -19.14 2.21 2.09
N ILE A 415 -18.04 2.40 2.81
CA ILE A 415 -17.84 1.84 4.15
C ILE A 415 -18.47 2.79 5.16
N LEU A 416 -19.64 2.42 5.68
CA LEU A 416 -20.44 3.24 6.60
C LEU A 416 -19.98 3.10 8.05
N THR A 417 -19.22 2.05 8.36
CA THR A 417 -18.75 1.69 9.70
C THR A 417 -17.57 0.73 9.55
N LEU A 418 -16.53 0.90 10.36
CA LEU A 418 -15.37 0.01 10.44
C LEU A 418 -14.84 0.00 11.88
N VAL A 419 -15.04 -1.14 12.56
CA VAL A 419 -14.57 -1.43 13.92
C VAL A 419 -13.52 -2.51 13.82
N GLY A 420 -12.24 -2.14 13.94
CA GLY A 420 -11.10 -3.05 13.81
C GLY A 420 -10.78 -3.86 15.07
N SER A 421 -11.21 -3.41 16.24
CA SER A 421 -11.03 -4.08 17.54
C SER A 421 -12.15 -3.71 18.52
N ASN A 422 -12.30 -4.47 19.61
CA ASN A 422 -13.28 -4.22 20.67
C ASN A 422 -12.89 -3.10 21.65
N ASP A 423 -11.60 -2.82 21.80
CA ASP A 423 -11.10 -1.68 22.55
C ASP A 423 -9.84 -1.13 21.87
N TRP A 424 -9.85 0.17 21.53
CA TRP A 424 -8.70 0.82 20.90
C TRP A 424 -7.50 0.96 21.86
N GLN A 425 -7.74 1.04 23.18
CA GLN A 425 -6.68 1.32 24.16
C GLN A 425 -6.01 0.06 24.72
N ASP A 426 -6.39 -1.13 24.26
CA ASP A 426 -5.62 -2.36 24.50
C ASP A 426 -4.26 -2.26 23.77
N GLU A 427 -3.18 -2.28 24.55
CA GLU A 427 -1.80 -2.13 24.05
C GLU A 427 -1.32 -3.31 23.18
N LYS A 428 -1.90 -4.51 23.34
CA LYS A 428 -1.45 -5.75 22.69
C LYS A 428 -2.15 -5.96 21.35
N GLN A 429 -3.41 -5.58 21.27
CA GLN A 429 -4.29 -5.92 20.14
C GLN A 429 -5.28 -4.80 19.75
N GLY A 430 -5.41 -3.74 20.54
CA GLY A 430 -6.37 -2.67 20.30
C GLY A 430 -6.09 -1.86 19.03
N LYS A 431 -4.81 -1.79 18.63
CA LYS A 431 -4.37 -1.15 17.37
C LYS A 431 -4.44 -2.09 16.15
N ILE A 432 -4.70 -3.40 16.34
CA ILE A 432 -4.77 -4.37 15.22
C ILE A 432 -6.13 -4.20 14.53
N ASN A 433 -6.12 -3.82 13.25
CA ASN A 433 -7.34 -3.65 12.47
C ASN A 433 -7.78 -5.00 11.86
N MET A 434 -8.53 -5.79 12.63
CA MET A 434 -9.03 -7.12 12.22
C MET A 434 -10.03 -7.09 11.05
N VAL A 435 -10.47 -5.91 10.59
CA VAL A 435 -11.24 -5.79 9.33
C VAL A 435 -10.32 -5.92 8.10
N LEU A 436 -9.06 -5.51 8.22
CA LEU A 436 -8.05 -5.53 7.17
C LEU A 436 -7.10 -6.73 7.25
N SER A 437 -6.88 -7.28 8.45
CA SER A 437 -6.09 -8.51 8.64
C SER A 437 -6.76 -9.70 7.91
N PRO A 438 -6.05 -10.44 7.03
CA PRO A 438 -6.55 -11.71 6.52
C PRO A 438 -6.81 -12.70 7.67
N ARG A 439 -7.90 -13.44 7.58
CA ARG A 439 -8.22 -14.58 8.46
C ARG A 439 -8.90 -15.67 7.65
N GLN A 440 -8.85 -16.92 8.12
CA GLN A 440 -9.67 -17.98 7.54
C GLN A 440 -11.16 -17.66 7.76
N PRO A 441 -11.98 -17.53 6.70
CA PRO A 441 -13.40 -17.15 6.81
C PRO A 441 -14.30 -18.34 7.17
N GLY A 442 -13.73 -19.54 7.30
CA GLY A 442 -14.46 -20.77 7.57
C GLY A 442 -15.55 -21.05 6.54
N SER A 443 -16.64 -21.68 7.00
CA SER A 443 -17.85 -21.95 6.20
C SER A 443 -18.54 -20.71 5.56
N SER A 444 -18.09 -19.48 5.82
CA SER A 444 -18.59 -18.30 5.10
C SER A 444 -17.99 -18.14 3.69
N PHE A 445 -16.98 -18.94 3.32
CA PHE A 445 -16.51 -19.02 1.93
C PHE A 445 -17.47 -19.80 1.01
N LYS A 446 -18.31 -20.68 1.56
CA LYS A 446 -19.20 -21.60 0.81
C LYS A 446 -20.00 -20.91 -0.31
N PRO A 447 -20.70 -19.78 -0.09
CA PRO A 447 -21.50 -19.14 -1.15
C PRO A 447 -20.71 -18.75 -2.41
N ILE A 448 -19.40 -18.50 -2.32
CA ILE A 448 -18.55 -18.20 -3.47
C ILE A 448 -18.40 -19.44 -4.37
N VAL A 449 -18.21 -20.62 -3.77
CA VAL A 449 -18.10 -21.90 -4.49
C VAL A 449 -19.45 -22.31 -5.07
N TYR A 450 -20.54 -22.20 -4.30
CA TYR A 450 -21.88 -22.47 -4.82
C TYR A 450 -22.30 -21.49 -5.92
N ALA A 451 -21.92 -20.21 -5.84
CA ALA A 451 -22.12 -19.25 -6.91
C ALA A 451 -21.38 -19.68 -8.19
N LYS A 452 -20.16 -20.21 -8.09
CA LYS A 452 -19.44 -20.75 -9.25
C LYS A 452 -20.10 -22.02 -9.80
N ALA A 453 -20.62 -22.89 -8.94
CA ALA A 453 -21.35 -24.09 -9.35
C ALA A 453 -22.65 -23.76 -10.10
N PHE A 454 -23.37 -22.72 -9.68
CA PHE A 454 -24.55 -22.19 -10.36
C PHE A 454 -24.19 -21.45 -11.68
N ASP A 455 -23.12 -20.63 -11.70
CA ASP A 455 -22.54 -19.98 -12.90
C ASP A 455 -22.17 -21.01 -13.99
N GLN A 456 -21.72 -22.20 -13.59
CA GLN A 456 -21.44 -23.33 -14.49
C GLN A 456 -22.62 -24.31 -14.71
N ARG A 457 -23.77 -24.11 -14.05
CA ARG A 457 -24.94 -25.02 -14.06
C ARG A 457 -24.64 -26.46 -13.60
N ILE A 458 -23.61 -26.66 -12.78
CA ILE A 458 -23.18 -27.96 -12.23
C ILE A 458 -24.21 -28.50 -11.22
N VAL A 459 -24.86 -27.60 -10.50
CA VAL A 459 -25.99 -27.89 -9.59
C VAL A 459 -27.03 -26.76 -9.68
N THR A 460 -28.21 -27.01 -9.13
CA THR A 460 -29.29 -26.04 -8.88
C THR A 460 -29.69 -26.12 -7.39
N PRO A 461 -30.49 -25.19 -6.83
CA PRO A 461 -30.97 -25.29 -5.45
C PRO A 461 -31.76 -26.58 -5.15
N ALA A 462 -32.41 -27.15 -6.16
CA ALA A 462 -33.22 -28.37 -6.09
C ALA A 462 -32.42 -29.65 -6.42
N THR A 463 -31.16 -29.53 -6.86
CA THR A 463 -30.32 -30.71 -7.13
C THR A 463 -30.07 -31.45 -5.83
N ILE A 464 -30.35 -32.75 -5.83
CA ILE A 464 -30.06 -33.64 -4.71
C ILE A 464 -28.56 -33.94 -4.67
N ILE A 465 -27.98 -33.89 -3.48
CA ILE A 465 -26.59 -34.18 -3.18
C ILE A 465 -26.50 -35.08 -1.94
N GLU A 466 -25.44 -35.87 -1.87
CA GLU A 466 -25.23 -36.84 -0.80
C GLU A 466 -24.44 -36.22 0.37
N ASP A 467 -24.99 -36.37 1.57
CA ASP A 467 -24.35 -36.07 2.85
C ASP A 467 -24.14 -37.40 3.59
N LYS A 468 -23.03 -38.07 3.26
CA LYS A 468 -22.66 -39.45 3.63
C LYS A 468 -21.14 -39.54 3.87
N PRO A 469 -20.62 -40.59 4.54
CA PRO A 469 -19.18 -40.78 4.66
C PRO A 469 -18.49 -40.82 3.30
N VAL A 470 -17.48 -39.98 3.10
CA VAL A 470 -16.67 -39.90 1.87
C VAL A 470 -15.18 -39.90 2.19
N THR A 471 -14.36 -40.37 1.25
CA THR A 471 -12.89 -40.30 1.32
C THR A 471 -12.38 -39.92 -0.07
N PHE A 472 -11.61 -38.84 -0.16
CA PHE A 472 -11.02 -38.38 -1.42
C PHE A 472 -9.66 -39.05 -1.67
N PRO A 473 -9.11 -39.00 -2.91
CA PRO A 473 -7.90 -39.74 -3.27
C PRO A 473 -6.62 -39.35 -2.49
N ASP A 474 -6.59 -38.17 -1.91
CA ASP A 474 -5.55 -37.67 -1.00
C ASP A 474 -5.70 -38.18 0.46
N GLY A 475 -6.74 -38.97 0.73
CA GLY A 475 -7.10 -39.43 2.07
C GLY A 475 -7.96 -38.45 2.86
N TYR A 476 -8.38 -37.31 2.30
CA TYR A 476 -9.21 -36.33 3.00
C TYR A 476 -10.61 -36.89 3.30
N LYS A 477 -11.09 -36.67 4.54
CA LYS A 477 -12.39 -37.15 5.06
C LYS A 477 -13.11 -36.03 5.80
N PRO A 478 -13.85 -35.14 5.09
CA PRO A 478 -14.64 -34.11 5.74
C PRO A 478 -15.73 -34.71 6.63
N LYS A 479 -16.07 -33.99 7.71
CA LYS A 479 -17.20 -34.29 8.61
C LYS A 479 -18.05 -33.05 8.77
N ASN A 480 -19.34 -33.22 9.05
CA ASN A 480 -20.22 -32.12 9.45
C ASN A 480 -19.96 -31.70 10.91
N TYR A 481 -20.24 -30.44 11.22
CA TYR A 481 -20.03 -29.86 12.55
C TYR A 481 -20.90 -30.52 13.64
N ASP A 482 -22.02 -31.14 13.26
CA ASP A 482 -22.96 -31.86 14.14
C ASP A 482 -22.61 -33.35 14.31
N GLY A 483 -21.58 -33.84 13.59
CA GLY A 483 -21.18 -35.24 13.58
C GLY A 483 -22.13 -36.20 12.84
N LYS A 484 -23.15 -35.70 12.12
CA LYS A 484 -24.20 -36.50 11.49
C LYS A 484 -24.07 -36.59 9.97
N TYR A 485 -24.86 -37.49 9.40
CA TYR A 485 -25.08 -37.66 7.97
C TYR A 485 -26.58 -37.50 7.69
N HIS A 486 -26.92 -36.59 6.80
CA HIS A 486 -28.28 -36.18 6.46
C HIS A 486 -28.85 -36.92 5.23
N GLY A 487 -28.03 -37.78 4.58
CA GLY A 487 -28.49 -38.66 3.51
C GLY A 487 -28.56 -37.96 2.16
N ASN A 488 -29.70 -38.06 1.45
CA ASN A 488 -29.88 -37.45 0.14
C ASN A 488 -30.71 -36.17 0.28
N ILE A 489 -30.07 -35.01 0.16
CA ILE A 489 -30.65 -33.70 0.50
C ILE A 489 -30.57 -32.69 -0.67
N PRO A 490 -31.48 -31.70 -0.76
CA PRO A 490 -31.34 -30.60 -1.72
C PRO A 490 -30.15 -29.69 -1.42
N VAL A 491 -29.49 -29.18 -2.46
CA VAL A 491 -28.43 -28.17 -2.36
C VAL A 491 -28.86 -26.92 -1.57
N ARG A 492 -30.14 -26.50 -1.66
CA ARG A 492 -30.71 -25.45 -0.79
C ARG A 492 -30.49 -25.75 0.68
N PHE A 493 -30.89 -26.93 1.15
CA PHE A 493 -30.75 -27.35 2.55
C PHE A 493 -29.27 -27.45 2.94
N ALA A 494 -28.43 -28.05 2.08
CA ALA A 494 -26.99 -28.21 2.34
C ALA A 494 -26.26 -26.88 2.54
N LEU A 495 -26.55 -25.86 1.72
CA LEU A 495 -25.93 -24.53 1.85
C LEU A 495 -26.55 -23.72 3.02
N ALA A 496 -27.86 -23.80 3.21
CA ALA A 496 -28.58 -23.10 4.26
C ALA A 496 -28.17 -23.57 5.68
N ASN A 497 -28.10 -24.89 5.89
CA ASN A 497 -27.58 -25.54 7.11
C ASN A 497 -26.04 -25.64 7.14
N SER A 498 -25.33 -25.07 6.15
CA SER A 498 -23.87 -24.97 6.16
C SER A 498 -23.13 -26.31 6.27
N LEU A 499 -23.69 -27.40 5.74
CA LEU A 499 -23.09 -28.74 5.80
C LEU A 499 -21.75 -28.79 5.07
N ASN A 500 -20.82 -29.61 5.54
CA ASN A 500 -19.44 -29.66 5.07
C ASN A 500 -19.29 -30.60 3.87
N ILE A 501 -19.82 -31.82 3.97
CA ILE A 501 -19.60 -32.87 2.96
C ILE A 501 -20.16 -32.49 1.58
N PRO A 502 -21.45 -32.08 1.45
CA PRO A 502 -22.00 -31.51 0.21
C PRO A 502 -21.19 -30.34 -0.35
N ALA A 503 -20.67 -29.46 0.50
CA ALA A 503 -19.89 -28.31 0.05
C ALA A 503 -18.56 -28.73 -0.57
N VAL A 504 -17.90 -29.75 0.00
CA VAL A 504 -16.69 -30.37 -0.56
C VAL A 504 -16.99 -31.08 -1.89
N LEU A 505 -18.08 -31.85 -1.98
CA LEU A 505 -18.53 -32.49 -3.22
C LEU A 505 -18.90 -31.48 -4.33
N VAL A 506 -19.42 -30.30 -3.97
CA VAL A 506 -19.62 -29.20 -4.93
C VAL A 506 -18.29 -28.59 -5.37
N LEU A 507 -17.31 -28.40 -4.46
CA LEU A 507 -15.99 -27.91 -4.83
C LEU A 507 -15.24 -28.89 -5.74
N GLU A 508 -15.34 -30.19 -5.50
CA GLU A 508 -14.75 -31.23 -6.37
C GLU A 508 -15.24 -31.08 -7.82
N ARG A 509 -16.57 -30.97 -8.01
CA ARG A 509 -17.19 -30.81 -9.34
C ARG A 509 -16.88 -29.45 -9.99
N VAL A 510 -16.71 -28.39 -9.20
CA VAL A 510 -16.32 -27.05 -9.68
C VAL A 510 -14.83 -26.99 -10.04
N GLY A 511 -13.97 -27.63 -9.25
CA GLY A 511 -12.51 -27.52 -9.28
C GLY A 511 -12.00 -26.28 -8.53
N VAL A 512 -10.97 -26.47 -7.68
CA VAL A 512 -10.34 -25.42 -6.84
C VAL A 512 -10.05 -24.13 -7.61
N ARG A 513 -9.44 -24.24 -8.80
CA ARG A 513 -9.10 -23.09 -9.64
C ARG A 513 -10.32 -22.24 -10.04
N ASN A 514 -11.42 -22.87 -10.44
CA ASN A 514 -12.64 -22.16 -10.81
C ASN A 514 -13.27 -21.42 -9.61
N ALA A 515 -13.15 -21.97 -8.40
CA ALA A 515 -13.57 -21.32 -7.17
C ALA A 515 -12.68 -20.12 -6.81
N ALA A 516 -11.36 -20.24 -6.95
CA ALA A 516 -10.40 -19.14 -6.80
C ALA A 516 -10.65 -18.01 -7.82
N ASP A 517 -10.88 -18.36 -9.08
CA ASP A 517 -11.20 -17.39 -10.14
C ASP A 517 -12.53 -16.66 -9.86
N MET A 518 -13.52 -17.31 -9.23
CA MET A 518 -14.75 -16.66 -8.76
C MET A 518 -14.50 -15.71 -7.58
N ALA A 519 -13.69 -16.11 -6.59
CA ALA A 519 -13.30 -15.25 -5.47
C ALA A 519 -12.58 -13.98 -5.96
N ASN A 520 -11.63 -14.14 -6.88
CA ASN A 520 -10.87 -13.05 -7.50
C ASN A 520 -11.77 -12.14 -8.38
N ARG A 521 -12.74 -12.71 -9.11
CA ARG A 521 -13.80 -11.94 -9.79
C ARG A 521 -14.59 -11.08 -8.80
N LEU A 522 -15.09 -11.66 -7.71
CA LEU A 522 -15.91 -10.98 -6.71
C LEU A 522 -15.18 -9.88 -5.93
N GLY A 523 -13.86 -10.01 -5.69
CA GLY A 523 -13.07 -8.93 -5.07
C GLY A 523 -12.05 -9.35 -4.01
N ILE A 524 -11.90 -10.65 -3.75
CA ILE A 524 -10.84 -11.17 -2.89
C ILE A 524 -9.50 -11.07 -3.65
N THR A 525 -8.41 -10.67 -2.99
CA THR A 525 -7.09 -10.46 -3.65
C THR A 525 -5.96 -11.27 -3.03
N THR A 526 -6.21 -12.00 -1.94
CA THR A 526 -5.24 -12.87 -1.27
C THR A 526 -4.95 -14.17 -2.02
N ILE A 527 -5.92 -14.69 -2.79
CA ILE A 527 -5.86 -16.00 -3.45
C ILE A 527 -5.08 -15.89 -4.78
N LYS A 528 -3.76 -15.73 -4.65
CA LYS A 528 -2.83 -15.46 -5.77
C LYS A 528 -2.43 -16.70 -6.55
N ASP A 529 -2.23 -17.82 -5.85
CA ASP A 529 -1.89 -19.12 -6.43
C ASP A 529 -2.98 -20.14 -6.03
N PRO A 530 -3.87 -20.55 -6.94
CA PRO A 530 -4.87 -21.56 -6.65
C PRO A 530 -4.31 -22.98 -6.41
N SER A 531 -3.04 -23.26 -6.76
CA SER A 531 -2.47 -24.62 -6.72
C SER A 531 -2.07 -25.09 -5.32
N ILE A 532 -1.87 -24.18 -4.37
CA ILE A 532 -1.55 -24.50 -2.97
C ILE A 532 -2.78 -24.92 -2.14
N TYR A 533 -3.99 -24.84 -2.72
CA TYR A 533 -5.24 -25.12 -2.02
C TYR A 533 -5.84 -26.45 -2.45
N GLY A 534 -6.28 -27.25 -1.46
CA GLY A 534 -7.02 -28.49 -1.68
C GLY A 534 -8.54 -28.32 -1.56
N LEU A 535 -9.25 -29.45 -1.49
CA LEU A 535 -10.70 -29.49 -1.32
C LEU A 535 -11.21 -28.89 0.02
N SER A 536 -10.32 -28.59 0.97
CA SER A 536 -10.64 -27.83 2.19
C SER A 536 -10.97 -26.35 1.92
N MET A 537 -10.65 -25.81 0.74
CA MET A 537 -10.85 -24.38 0.39
C MET A 537 -12.30 -23.92 0.61
N VAL A 538 -13.29 -24.75 0.28
CA VAL A 538 -14.72 -24.43 0.46
C VAL A 538 -15.14 -24.37 1.93
N LEU A 539 -14.37 -24.96 2.83
CA LEU A 539 -14.53 -24.85 4.27
C LEU A 539 -13.75 -23.67 4.87
N GLY A 540 -13.02 -22.90 4.04
CA GLY A 540 -12.38 -21.64 4.44
C GLY A 540 -10.90 -21.75 4.81
N SER A 541 -10.14 -22.70 4.28
CA SER A 541 -8.68 -22.79 4.48
C SER A 541 -7.87 -21.68 3.78
N VAL A 542 -8.51 -20.86 2.93
CA VAL A 542 -7.97 -19.61 2.37
C VAL A 542 -8.04 -18.48 3.40
N GLU A 543 -7.04 -17.59 3.45
CA GLU A 543 -7.14 -16.37 4.26
C GLU A 543 -7.76 -15.22 3.47
N VAL A 544 -8.73 -14.51 4.05
CA VAL A 544 -9.49 -13.42 3.40
C VAL A 544 -9.69 -12.27 4.39
N PRO A 545 -9.39 -11.00 4.03
CA PRO A 545 -9.76 -9.84 4.84
C PRO A 545 -11.28 -9.68 4.92
N LEU A 546 -11.81 -9.32 6.09
CA LEU A 546 -13.25 -9.15 6.28
C LEU A 546 -13.83 -8.06 5.36
N ILE A 547 -13.04 -7.02 5.03
CA ILE A 547 -13.40 -5.99 4.05
C ILE A 547 -13.61 -6.55 2.62
N GLU A 548 -12.79 -7.50 2.17
CA GLU A 548 -12.91 -8.13 0.85
C GLU A 548 -14.08 -9.13 0.82
N LEU A 549 -14.24 -9.91 1.89
CA LEU A 549 -15.37 -10.83 2.06
C LEU A 549 -16.70 -10.07 2.05
N THR A 550 -16.77 -8.91 2.70
CA THR A 550 -17.96 -8.05 2.72
C THR A 550 -18.27 -7.50 1.32
N GLY A 551 -17.26 -7.11 0.54
CA GLY A 551 -17.42 -6.73 -0.87
C GLY A 551 -17.96 -7.88 -1.73
N ALA A 552 -17.42 -9.10 -1.55
CA ALA A 552 -17.89 -10.29 -2.25
C ALA A 552 -19.37 -10.61 -1.94
N TYR A 553 -19.80 -10.49 -0.68
CA TYR A 553 -21.20 -10.65 -0.30
C TYR A 553 -22.11 -9.52 -0.82
N GLY A 554 -21.58 -8.30 -0.92
CA GLY A 554 -22.27 -7.16 -1.53
C GLY A 554 -22.69 -7.42 -2.98
N ALA A 555 -21.91 -8.21 -3.73
CA ALA A 555 -22.24 -8.59 -5.10
C ALA A 555 -23.46 -9.52 -5.21
N PHE A 556 -23.73 -10.37 -4.21
CA PHE A 556 -24.99 -11.11 -4.14
C PHE A 556 -26.16 -10.15 -3.88
N ALA A 557 -26.00 -9.27 -2.88
CA ALA A 557 -27.02 -8.30 -2.45
C ALA A 557 -27.36 -7.18 -3.47
N ASN A 558 -26.61 -7.05 -4.58
CA ASN A 558 -26.81 -6.00 -5.58
C ASN A 558 -27.11 -6.52 -7.01
N GLY A 559 -27.37 -7.83 -7.16
CA GLY A 559 -27.67 -8.43 -8.47
C GLY A 559 -26.45 -8.67 -9.37
N GLY A 560 -25.27 -8.96 -8.77
CA GLY A 560 -24.10 -9.48 -9.46
C GLY A 560 -23.04 -8.46 -9.90
N ASN A 561 -23.06 -7.26 -9.35
CA ASN A 561 -22.07 -6.20 -9.60
C ASN A 561 -20.96 -6.25 -8.55
N LYS A 562 -19.70 -6.08 -8.97
CA LYS A 562 -18.55 -6.05 -8.07
C LYS A 562 -18.65 -4.87 -7.11
N VAL A 563 -18.49 -5.13 -5.81
CA VAL A 563 -18.43 -4.09 -4.79
C VAL A 563 -16.98 -3.91 -4.39
N THR A 564 -16.34 -2.86 -4.92
CA THR A 564 -15.03 -2.41 -4.45
C THR A 564 -15.24 -1.53 -3.21
N PRO A 565 -14.68 -1.88 -2.04
CA PRO A 565 -14.77 -1.07 -0.83
C PRO A 565 -14.22 0.34 -1.07
N SER A 566 -14.89 1.37 -0.53
CA SER A 566 -14.50 2.76 -0.69
C SER A 566 -14.64 3.54 0.62
N SER A 567 -13.62 4.32 0.96
CA SER A 567 -13.52 5.07 2.22
C SER A 567 -13.72 6.59 2.06
N ILE A 568 -13.50 7.13 0.85
CA ILE A 568 -13.50 8.57 0.56
C ILE A 568 -14.62 8.93 -0.44
N LEU A 569 -15.42 9.94 -0.11
CA LEU A 569 -16.38 10.58 -1.02
C LEU A 569 -15.74 11.74 -1.80
N THR A 570 -15.02 12.64 -1.13
CA THR A 570 -14.32 13.76 -1.78
C THR A 570 -12.99 14.09 -1.10
N VAL A 571 -12.05 14.65 -1.86
CA VAL A 571 -10.84 15.33 -1.35
C VAL A 571 -10.83 16.73 -1.96
N THR A 572 -10.78 17.75 -1.11
CA THR A 572 -10.63 19.16 -1.53
C THR A 572 -9.34 19.75 -1.00
N ASP A 573 -8.71 20.66 -1.75
CA ASP A 573 -7.54 21.40 -1.29
C ASP A 573 -7.91 22.62 -0.42
N LYS A 574 -6.88 23.25 0.16
CA LYS A 574 -6.99 24.49 0.96
C LYS A 574 -7.50 25.74 0.21
N ARG A 575 -7.90 25.61 -1.06
CA ARG A 575 -8.56 26.64 -1.88
C ARG A 575 -9.98 26.22 -2.30
N GLY A 576 -10.45 25.05 -1.87
CA GLY A 576 -11.75 24.47 -2.25
C GLY A 576 -11.74 23.68 -3.56
N ASN A 577 -10.60 23.49 -4.22
CA ASN A 577 -10.52 22.72 -5.47
C ASN A 577 -10.75 21.24 -5.20
N ILE A 578 -11.62 20.59 -5.96
CA ILE A 578 -11.86 19.14 -5.87
C ILE A 578 -10.68 18.39 -6.52
N ILE A 579 -9.87 17.74 -5.69
CA ILE A 579 -8.73 16.90 -6.09
C ILE A 579 -9.18 15.47 -6.41
N TYR A 580 -10.22 15.00 -5.71
CA TYR A 580 -10.87 13.72 -5.98
C TYR A 580 -12.35 13.79 -5.63
N LYS A 581 -13.18 13.10 -6.42
CA LYS A 581 -14.59 12.85 -6.15
C LYS A 581 -14.87 11.39 -6.49
N TYR A 582 -15.55 10.70 -5.58
CA TYR A 582 -16.02 9.33 -5.78
C TYR A 582 -16.92 9.24 -7.01
N GLN A 583 -16.75 8.16 -7.77
CA GLN A 583 -17.60 7.79 -8.90
C GLN A 583 -17.93 6.31 -8.77
N GLN A 584 -19.23 5.99 -8.76
CA GLN A 584 -19.70 4.61 -8.65
C GLN A 584 -19.33 3.82 -9.91
N GLN A 585 -18.60 2.71 -9.75
CA GLN A 585 -18.23 1.83 -10.85
C GLN A 585 -19.14 0.60 -10.89
N THR A 586 -20.01 0.53 -11.90
CA THR A 586 -20.88 -0.64 -12.13
C THR A 586 -20.16 -1.66 -13.01
N ASN A 587 -19.58 -2.69 -12.41
CA ASN A 587 -18.91 -3.79 -13.11
C ASN A 587 -19.60 -5.12 -12.82
N ARG A 588 -20.29 -5.70 -13.82
CA ARG A 588 -20.98 -6.99 -13.67
C ARG A 588 -19.96 -8.14 -13.64
N VAL A 589 -19.88 -8.85 -12.52
CA VAL A 589 -18.99 -10.01 -12.34
C VAL A 589 -19.73 -11.33 -12.09
N LEU A 590 -21.05 -11.27 -11.86
CA LEU A 590 -21.92 -12.41 -11.67
C LEU A 590 -23.26 -12.20 -12.41
N ASP A 591 -23.88 -13.29 -12.83
CA ASP A 591 -25.22 -13.29 -13.43
C ASP A 591 -26.28 -12.90 -12.37
N PRO A 592 -27.28 -12.05 -12.69
CA PRO A 592 -28.36 -11.69 -11.77
C PRO A 592 -29.10 -12.89 -11.17
N ALA A 593 -29.32 -13.96 -11.95
CA ALA A 593 -29.99 -15.16 -11.49
C ALA A 593 -29.14 -15.92 -10.48
N VAL A 594 -27.81 -16.00 -10.70
CA VAL A 594 -26.90 -16.66 -9.74
C VAL A 594 -26.79 -15.85 -8.44
N ALA A 595 -26.73 -14.52 -8.52
CA ALA A 595 -26.79 -13.65 -7.35
C ALA A 595 -28.10 -13.85 -6.57
N TYR A 596 -29.24 -13.86 -7.27
CA TYR A 596 -30.55 -14.12 -6.69
C TYR A 596 -30.62 -15.49 -6.00
N LEU A 597 -30.19 -16.58 -6.66
CA LEU A 597 -30.24 -17.93 -6.09
C LEU A 597 -29.42 -18.07 -4.80
N ILE A 598 -28.27 -17.39 -4.70
CA ILE A 598 -27.48 -17.35 -3.46
C ILE A 598 -28.19 -16.57 -2.36
N THR A 599 -28.70 -15.37 -2.67
CA THR A 599 -29.44 -14.54 -1.71
C THR A 599 -30.71 -15.22 -1.22
N ASP A 600 -31.46 -15.86 -2.11
CA ASP A 600 -32.70 -16.60 -1.81
C ASP A 600 -32.44 -17.74 -0.81
N ILE A 601 -31.52 -18.66 -1.12
CA ILE A 601 -31.15 -19.77 -0.22
C ILE A 601 -30.69 -19.26 1.16
N LEU A 602 -29.82 -18.24 1.20
CA LEU A 602 -29.29 -17.71 2.45
C LEU A 602 -30.33 -16.93 3.27
N SER A 603 -31.44 -16.52 2.66
CA SER A 603 -32.57 -15.83 3.32
C SER A 603 -33.67 -16.76 3.81
N ASP A 604 -33.63 -18.03 3.40
CA ASP A 604 -34.66 -19.03 3.68
C ASP A 604 -34.60 -19.51 5.15
N ASN A 605 -35.47 -18.92 5.98
CA ASN A 605 -35.62 -19.29 7.39
C ASN A 605 -36.01 -20.76 7.60
N LYS A 606 -36.70 -21.41 6.66
CA LYS A 606 -37.10 -22.81 6.79
C LYS A 606 -35.93 -23.73 6.46
N ALA A 607 -35.22 -23.45 5.36
CA ALA A 607 -34.09 -24.29 4.94
C ALA A 607 -32.89 -24.27 5.89
N ARG A 608 -32.75 -23.23 6.73
CA ARG A 608 -31.66 -23.09 7.73
C ARG A 608 -32.07 -23.45 9.17
N ALA A 609 -33.26 -24.01 9.37
CA ALA A 609 -33.84 -24.23 10.69
C ALA A 609 -33.15 -25.37 11.47
N ASP A 610 -32.75 -26.47 10.82
CA ASP A 610 -32.12 -27.62 11.48
C ASP A 610 -30.81 -27.26 12.19
N THR A 611 -29.99 -26.39 11.59
CA THR A 611 -28.72 -25.95 12.20
C THR A 611 -28.89 -24.75 13.13
N PHE A 612 -29.69 -23.75 12.76
CA PHE A 612 -29.70 -22.44 13.44
C PHE A 612 -30.99 -22.13 14.20
N GLY A 613 -32.04 -22.94 14.07
CA GLY A 613 -33.37 -22.66 14.60
C GLY A 613 -33.85 -21.26 14.19
N SER A 614 -34.26 -20.46 15.17
CA SER A 614 -34.62 -19.05 14.98
C SER A 614 -33.45 -18.07 15.12
N ALA A 615 -32.22 -18.51 15.46
CA ALA A 615 -31.13 -17.62 15.89
C ALA A 615 -30.63 -16.61 14.82
N LEU A 616 -30.85 -16.91 13.54
CA LEU A 616 -30.55 -16.00 12.41
C LEU A 616 -31.78 -15.24 11.89
N THR A 617 -32.97 -15.46 12.48
CA THR A 617 -34.22 -14.83 12.08
C THR A 617 -34.37 -13.47 12.76
N ILE A 618 -34.59 -12.43 11.96
CA ILE A 618 -34.85 -11.07 12.42
C ILE A 618 -36.14 -10.53 11.79
N SER A 619 -36.60 -9.35 12.23
CA SER A 619 -37.86 -8.70 11.80
C SER A 619 -37.95 -8.27 10.33
N ARG A 620 -37.01 -8.71 9.49
CA ARG A 620 -36.91 -8.43 8.05
C ARG A 620 -36.16 -9.57 7.34
N THR A 621 -36.42 -9.77 6.06
CA THR A 621 -35.68 -10.73 5.23
C THR A 621 -34.18 -10.43 5.27
N ALA A 622 -33.37 -11.43 5.62
CA ALA A 622 -31.92 -11.29 5.74
C ALA A 622 -31.21 -12.56 5.22
N ALA A 623 -30.50 -12.41 4.10
CA ALA A 623 -29.54 -13.40 3.64
C ALA A 623 -28.33 -13.39 4.58
N VAL A 624 -28.10 -14.51 5.29
CA VAL A 624 -27.04 -14.62 6.31
C VAL A 624 -26.25 -15.90 6.08
N LYS A 625 -24.93 -15.83 6.24
CA LYS A 625 -24.05 -17.00 6.28
C LYS A 625 -23.06 -16.87 7.43
N THR A 626 -22.96 -17.93 8.24
CA THR A 626 -21.99 -18.09 9.32
C THR A 626 -20.66 -18.67 8.83
N GLY A 627 -19.58 -18.42 9.55
CA GLY A 627 -18.27 -19.05 9.37
C GLY A 627 -17.67 -19.42 10.71
N THR A 628 -17.08 -20.61 10.77
CA THR A 628 -16.33 -21.17 11.91
C THR A 628 -15.11 -21.87 11.35
N THR A 629 -14.01 -21.85 12.11
CA THR A 629 -12.72 -22.49 11.81
C THR A 629 -12.33 -23.33 13.03
N ASP A 630 -11.76 -24.51 12.78
CA ASP A 630 -11.29 -25.45 13.82
C ASP A 630 -9.82 -25.17 14.21
#